data_AF-A0A3B8JZT6-F1
#
_entry.id   AF-A0A3B8JZT6-F1
#
_cell.length_a   1.000
_cell.length_b   1.000
_cell.length_c   1.000
_cell.angle_alpha   90.00
_cell.angle_beta   90.00
_cell.angle_gamma   90.00
#
_symmetry.space_group_name_H-M   'P 1'
#
loop_
_entity.id
_entity.type
_entity.pdbx_description
1 polymer ?
#
loop_
_entity_poly.entity_id
_entity_poly.type
_entity_poly.pdbx_seq_one_letter_code
_entity_poly.pdbx_strand_id
1 'polypeptide(L)'
;MYAVKLKIHSPLHIGKEGLGMEESFVSIHSDTLYSAIYSAWQELFPFEGELPFKISSAYPYIENTFFFPKPSLPAPGFEDAEKRDTYAKDVKKTPFVDMDTFQSWINARIIDFE
;
A
#
# COMPACT_ATOMS: atom_id res chain seq x y z
N MET A 1 -16.22 3.60 -4.35
CA MET A 1 -14.75 3.64 -4.49
C MET A 1 -14.38 2.79 -5.69
N TYR A 2 -13.46 3.23 -6.53
CA TYR A 2 -13.00 2.47 -7.70
C TYR A 2 -11.57 1.99 -7.45
N ALA A 3 -11.24 0.78 -7.92
CA ALA A 3 -9.87 0.28 -7.94
C ALA A 3 -9.34 0.34 -9.38
N VAL A 4 -8.22 1.03 -9.59
CA VAL A 4 -7.56 1.14 -10.89
C VAL A 4 -6.30 0.27 -10.86
N LYS A 5 -6.25 -0.78 -11.68
CA LYS A 5 -5.10 -1.68 -11.78
C LYS A 5 -4.06 -1.11 -12.74
N LEU A 6 -2.93 -0.67 -12.21
CA LEU A 6 -1.78 -0.27 -13.01
C LEU A 6 -1.06 -1.52 -13.51
N LYS A 7 -1.04 -1.76 -14.83
CA LYS A 7 -0.28 -2.86 -15.44
C LYS A 7 1.10 -2.33 -15.82
N ILE A 8 2.11 -2.76 -15.07
CA ILE A 8 3.50 -2.35 -15.27
C ILE A 8 4.15 -3.32 -16.25
N HIS A 9 4.50 -2.84 -17.45
CA HIS A 9 5.02 -3.66 -18.54
C HIS A 9 6.56 -3.75 -18.61
N SER A 10 7.24 -2.92 -17.82
CA SER A 10 8.70 -2.88 -17.70
C SER A 10 9.09 -2.57 -16.24
N PRO A 11 10.33 -2.86 -15.80
CA PRO A 11 10.78 -2.44 -14.48
C PRO A 11 10.48 -0.96 -14.22
N LEU A 12 9.83 -0.68 -13.10
CA LEU A 12 9.46 0.67 -12.67
C LEU A 12 10.36 1.07 -11.49
N HIS A 13 11.04 2.21 -11.62
CA HIS A 13 11.83 2.79 -10.55
C HIS A 13 10.98 3.81 -9.78
N ILE A 14 10.87 3.64 -8.46
CA ILE A 14 10.15 4.55 -7.57
C ILE A 14 11.15 5.00 -6.51
N GLY A 15 11.73 6.19 -6.70
CA GLY A 15 12.81 6.68 -5.84
C GLY A 15 12.40 6.77 -4.38
N LYS A 16 13.30 6.36 -3.48
CA LYS A 16 13.18 6.54 -2.03
C LYS A 16 14.22 7.55 -1.55
N GLU A 17 13.78 8.56 -0.79
CA GLU A 17 14.70 9.54 -0.20
C GLU A 17 15.67 8.89 0.81
N GLY A 18 16.97 9.15 0.66
CA GLY A 18 18.02 8.67 1.57
C GLY A 18 19.43 9.09 1.14
N LEU A 19 20.37 9.21 2.09
CA LEU A 19 21.79 9.45 1.82
C LEU A 19 22.49 8.12 1.46
N GLY A 20 22.62 7.78 0.18
CA GLY A 20 23.25 6.52 -0.26
C GLY A 20 22.75 5.99 -1.60
N MET A 21 23.04 4.71 -1.90
CA MET A 21 22.54 4.03 -3.12
C MET A 21 21.02 4.10 -3.21
N GLU A 22 20.50 4.34 -4.42
CA GLU A 22 19.09 4.53 -4.72
C GLU A 22 18.26 3.30 -4.31
N GLU A 23 17.60 3.38 -3.16
CA GLU A 23 16.55 2.43 -2.82
C GLU A 23 15.29 2.75 -3.62
N SER A 24 14.50 1.72 -3.94
CA SER A 24 13.20 1.89 -4.58
C SER A 24 12.07 1.41 -3.70
N PHE A 25 10.96 2.14 -3.69
CA PHE A 25 9.72 1.67 -3.09
C PHE A 25 9.05 0.63 -3.98
N VAL A 26 8.32 -0.31 -3.35
CA VAL A 26 7.44 -1.27 -4.06
C VAL A 26 6.07 -0.64 -4.37
N SER A 27 5.65 0.33 -3.57
CA SER A 27 4.39 1.08 -3.73
C SER A 27 4.65 2.48 -4.24
N ILE A 28 3.72 3.02 -5.06
CA ILE A 28 3.78 4.42 -5.50
C ILE A 28 2.97 5.25 -4.51
N HIS A 29 3.57 6.29 -3.92
CA HIS A 29 2.87 7.16 -2.99
C HIS A 29 1.78 8.00 -3.68
N SER A 30 0.71 8.33 -2.94
CA SER A 30 -0.45 9.06 -3.46
C SER A 30 -0.12 10.46 -3.99
N ASP A 31 0.84 11.15 -3.38
CA ASP A 31 1.33 12.46 -3.79
C ASP A 31 2.04 12.40 -5.15
N THR A 32 2.85 11.36 -5.37
CA THR A 32 3.51 11.08 -6.65
C THR A 32 2.47 10.77 -7.73
N LEU A 33 1.50 9.90 -7.44
CA LEU A 33 0.40 9.60 -8.38
C LEU A 33 -0.43 10.84 -8.70
N TYR A 34 -0.80 11.61 -7.68
CA TYR A 34 -1.57 12.84 -7.85
C TYR A 34 -0.81 13.83 -8.73
N SER A 35 0.47 14.06 -8.46
CA SER A 35 1.31 14.98 -9.24
C SER A 35 1.47 14.53 -10.69
N ALA A 36 1.66 13.22 -10.92
CA ALA A 36 1.75 12.67 -12.28
C ALA A 36 0.44 12.85 -13.06
N ILE A 37 -0.71 12.56 -12.44
CA ILE A 37 -2.03 12.75 -13.06
C ILE A 37 -2.28 14.25 -13.28
N TYR A 38 -1.95 15.11 -12.32
CA TYR A 38 -2.09 16.55 -12.43
C TYR A 38 -1.29 17.10 -13.61
N SER A 39 -0.02 16.71 -13.75
CA SER A 39 0.82 17.11 -14.86
C SER A 39 0.23 16.69 -16.21
N ALA A 40 -0.16 15.42 -16.34
CA ALA A 40 -0.79 14.92 -17.57
C ALA A 40 -2.13 15.60 -17.87
N TRP A 41 -2.90 15.94 -16.82
CA TRP A 41 -4.15 16.68 -16.98
C TRP A 41 -3.90 18.10 -17.48
N GLN A 42 -2.90 18.82 -16.95
CA GLN A 42 -2.56 20.18 -17.39
C GLN A 42 -2.17 20.23 -18.87
N GLU A 43 -1.48 19.21 -19.38
CA GLU A 43 -1.10 19.12 -20.80
C GLU A 43 -2.32 18.99 -21.74
N LEU A 44 -3.37 18.30 -21.28
CA LEU A 44 -4.57 18.06 -22.08
C LEU A 44 -5.65 19.13 -21.87
N PHE A 45 -5.76 19.62 -20.63
CA PHE A 45 -6.80 20.53 -20.16
C PHE A 45 -6.21 21.51 -19.14
N PRO A 46 -5.67 22.66 -19.60
CA PRO A 46 -5.17 23.70 -18.71
C PRO A 46 -6.25 24.08 -17.69
N PHE A 47 -5.89 24.03 -16.41
CA PHE A 47 -6.83 24.16 -15.31
C PHE A 47 -6.15 24.81 -14.10
N GLU A 48 -6.90 25.58 -13.33
CA GLU A 48 -6.42 26.16 -12.07
C GLU A 48 -7.21 25.55 -10.90
N GLY A 49 -6.49 24.97 -9.94
CA GLY A 49 -7.08 24.43 -8.71
C GLY A 49 -6.66 22.98 -8.44
N GLU A 50 -7.45 22.29 -7.62
CA GLU A 50 -7.22 20.88 -7.26
C GLU A 50 -8.05 19.93 -8.14
N LEU A 51 -7.54 18.73 -8.37
CA LEU A 51 -8.30 17.70 -9.08
C LEU A 51 -9.49 17.25 -8.23
N PRO A 52 -10.67 17.02 -8.84
CA PRO A 52 -11.91 16.73 -8.09
C PRO A 52 -12.00 15.26 -7.63
N PHE A 53 -10.90 14.66 -7.18
CA PHE A 53 -10.87 13.29 -6.68
C PHE A 53 -9.88 13.10 -5.53
N LYS A 54 -10.08 12.03 -4.77
CA LYS A 54 -9.11 11.53 -3.80
C LYS A 54 -8.51 10.23 -4.32
N ILE A 55 -7.22 10.04 -4.06
CA ILE A 55 -6.47 8.86 -4.50
C ILE A 55 -5.65 8.32 -3.33
N SER A 56 -5.57 7.00 -3.21
CA SER A 56 -4.65 6.33 -2.28
C SER A 56 -3.28 6.15 -2.93
N SER A 57 -2.29 5.73 -2.15
CA SER A 57 -1.08 5.14 -2.74
C SER A 57 -1.46 3.90 -3.56
N ALA A 58 -0.64 3.55 -4.55
CA ALA A 58 -0.79 2.30 -5.30
C ALA A 58 -0.03 1.19 -4.60
N TYR A 59 -0.73 0.10 -4.32
CA TYR A 59 -0.20 -1.09 -3.68
C TYR A 59 -0.18 -2.28 -4.65
N PRO A 60 0.61 -3.32 -4.34
CA PRO A 60 0.65 -4.52 -5.16
C PRO A 60 -0.71 -5.21 -5.31
N TYR A 61 -0.89 -5.89 -6.44
CA TYR A 61 -1.97 -6.84 -6.65
C TYR A 61 -1.44 -8.04 -7.44
N ILE A 62 -2.07 -9.19 -7.25
CA ILE A 62 -1.84 -10.39 -8.05
C ILE A 62 -3.20 -10.84 -8.55
N GLU A 63 -3.40 -10.81 -9.87
CA GLU A 63 -4.69 -11.11 -10.51
C GLU A 63 -5.84 -10.29 -9.90
N ASN A 64 -6.68 -10.92 -9.07
CA ASN A 64 -7.82 -10.28 -8.39
C ASN A 64 -7.61 -10.08 -6.89
N THR A 65 -6.46 -10.46 -6.35
CA THR A 65 -6.09 -10.26 -4.96
C THR A 65 -5.39 -8.91 -4.81
N PHE A 66 -5.98 -8.03 -4.01
CA PHE A 66 -5.43 -6.72 -3.68
C PHE A 66 -4.69 -6.78 -2.34
N PHE A 67 -3.51 -6.19 -2.29
CA PHE A 67 -2.73 -6.08 -1.07
C PHE A 67 -2.77 -4.64 -0.54
N PHE A 68 -2.75 -4.52 0.78
CA PHE A 68 -2.86 -3.27 1.53
C PHE A 68 -1.69 -3.17 2.50
N PRO A 69 -1.23 -1.96 2.84
CA PRO A 69 -0.15 -1.78 3.80
C PRO A 69 -0.57 -2.38 5.14
N LYS A 70 0.35 -3.10 5.78
CA LYS A 70 0.12 -3.63 7.13
C LYS A 70 -0.33 -2.51 8.06
N PRO A 71 -1.48 -2.65 8.74
CA PRO A 71 -1.95 -1.63 9.68
C PRO A 71 -0.90 -1.33 10.76
N SER A 72 -0.85 -0.08 11.20
CA SER A 72 -0.06 0.35 12.38
C SER A 72 -0.78 0.06 13.70
N LEU A 73 -1.78 -0.83 13.68
CA LEU A 73 -2.55 -1.27 14.84
C LEU A 73 -1.93 -2.54 15.43
N PRO A 74 -2.12 -2.83 16.73
CA PRO A 74 -1.77 -4.13 17.29
C PRO A 74 -2.41 -5.28 16.50
N ALA A 75 -1.66 -6.36 16.27
CA ALA A 75 -2.19 -7.54 15.58
C ALA A 75 -3.24 -8.25 16.47
N PRO A 76 -4.48 -8.48 15.99
CA PRO A 76 -5.48 -9.20 16.74
C PRO A 76 -4.99 -10.60 17.13
N GLY A 77 -5.17 -10.98 18.39
CA GLY A 77 -4.71 -12.29 18.90
C GLY A 77 -3.29 -12.29 19.49
N PHE A 78 -2.53 -11.19 19.43
CA PHE A 78 -1.23 -11.07 20.11
C PHE A 78 -1.33 -10.88 21.64
N GLU A 79 -2.54 -10.85 22.18
CA GLU A 79 -2.81 -11.03 23.62
C GLU A 79 -2.35 -12.43 24.09
N ASP A 80 -2.40 -13.43 23.19
CA ASP A 80 -1.86 -14.76 23.42
C ASP A 80 -0.33 -14.74 23.27
N ALA A 81 0.35 -15.04 24.38
CA ALA A 81 1.82 -15.01 24.44
C ALA A 81 2.47 -16.03 23.50
N GLU A 82 1.88 -17.22 23.32
CA GLU A 82 2.45 -18.27 22.46
C GLU A 82 2.39 -17.86 20.98
N LYS A 83 1.25 -17.30 20.56
CA LYS A 83 1.11 -16.76 19.19
C LYS A 83 2.04 -15.60 18.93
N ARG A 84 2.14 -14.67 19.90
CA ARG A 84 3.04 -13.53 19.77
C ARG A 84 4.49 -13.97 19.64
N ASP A 85 4.95 -14.89 20.47
CA ASP A 85 6.34 -15.34 20.45
C ASP A 85 6.68 -16.08 19.14
N THR A 86 5.71 -16.82 18.59
CA THR A 86 5.84 -17.52 17.30
C THR A 86 5.87 -16.54 16.12
N TYR A 87 4.88 -15.65 15.99
CA TYR A 87 4.62 -14.91 14.76
C TYR A 87 5.06 -13.43 14.77
N ALA A 88 5.45 -12.84 15.91
CA ALA A 88 5.73 -11.40 15.99
C ALA A 88 6.83 -10.91 15.04
N LYS A 89 7.84 -11.76 14.76
CA LYS A 89 8.91 -11.41 13.82
C LYS A 89 8.41 -11.32 12.39
N ASP A 90 7.55 -12.25 11.99
CA ASP A 90 7.03 -12.32 10.62
C ASP A 90 6.01 -11.21 10.40
N VAL A 91 5.08 -11.04 11.33
CA VAL A 91 4.12 -9.92 11.32
C VAL A 91 4.83 -8.57 11.28
N LYS A 92 5.96 -8.40 11.97
CA LYS A 92 6.76 -7.17 11.91
C LYS A 92 7.38 -6.93 10.53
N LYS A 93 7.83 -7.99 9.85
CA LYS A 93 8.51 -7.92 8.55
C LYS A 93 7.55 -7.79 7.37
N THR A 94 6.32 -8.27 7.50
CA THR A 94 5.31 -8.24 6.45
C THR A 94 4.89 -6.80 6.14
N PRO A 95 5.18 -6.27 4.94
CA PRO A 95 4.84 -4.89 4.59
C PRO A 95 3.39 -4.75 4.11
N PHE A 96 2.85 -5.80 3.50
CA PHE A 96 1.51 -5.82 2.91
C PHE A 96 0.76 -7.09 3.29
N VAL A 97 -0.55 -6.97 3.44
CA VAL A 97 -1.49 -8.08 3.70
C VAL A 97 -2.61 -8.03 2.67
N ASP A 98 -3.26 -9.15 2.38
CA ASP A 98 -4.41 -9.18 1.48
C ASP A 98 -5.61 -8.44 2.07
N MET A 99 -6.64 -8.23 1.24
CA MET A 99 -7.85 -7.49 1.61
C MET A 99 -8.57 -8.07 2.83
N ASP A 100 -8.73 -9.39 2.91
CA ASP A 100 -9.51 -10.05 3.95
C ASP A 100 -8.77 -9.97 5.30
N THR A 101 -7.46 -10.19 5.27
CA THR A 101 -6.57 -10.00 6.42
C THR A 101 -6.56 -8.53 6.88
N PHE A 102 -6.42 -7.57 5.96
CA PHE A 102 -6.46 -6.14 6.28
C PHE A 102 -7.77 -5.75 6.96
N GLN A 103 -8.90 -6.15 6.38
CA GLN A 103 -10.23 -5.87 6.92
C GLN A 103 -10.43 -6.50 8.29
N SER A 104 -9.99 -7.75 8.48
CA SER A 104 -10.08 -8.43 9.77
C SER A 104 -9.23 -7.71 10.82
N TRP A 105 -8.02 -7.29 10.46
CA TRP A 105 -7.11 -6.56 11.34
C TRP A 105 -7.70 -5.23 11.81
N ILE A 106 -8.15 -4.36 10.91
CA ILE A 106 -8.67 -3.03 11.28
C ILE A 106 -9.99 -3.10 12.07
N ASN A 107 -10.71 -4.22 11.97
CA ASN A 107 -11.95 -4.47 12.71
C ASN A 107 -11.72 -5.31 13.98
N ALA A 108 -10.46 -5.55 14.38
CA ALA A 108 -10.08 -6.37 15.53
C ALA A 108 -10.70 -7.78 15.54
N ARG A 109 -10.88 -8.36 14.34
CA ARG A 109 -11.35 -9.74 14.16
C ARG A 109 -10.17 -10.70 14.13
N ILE A 110 -10.46 -11.99 14.31
CA ILE A 110 -9.46 -13.06 14.23
C ILE A 110 -8.79 -13.02 12.85
N ILE A 111 -7.47 -13.04 12.86
CA ILE A 111 -6.63 -13.18 11.66
C ILE A 111 -5.89 -14.51 11.73
N ASP A 112 -5.67 -15.10 10.56
CA ASP A 112 -4.81 -16.26 10.43
C ASP A 112 -3.35 -15.78 10.32
N PHE A 113 -2.46 -16.48 11.03
CA PHE A 113 -1.02 -16.19 11.04
C PHE A 113 -0.19 -17.27 10.34
N GLU A 114 -0.83 -18.38 9.93
CA GLU A 114 -0.19 -19.48 9.20
C GLU A 114 -0.10 -19.25 7.68
#